data_AF-A0A0S8CI52-F1
#
_entry.id   AF-A0A0S8CI52-F1
#
_cell.length_a   1.000
_cell.length_b   1.000
_cell.length_c   1.000
_cell.angle_alpha   90.00
_cell.angle_beta   90.00
_cell.angle_gamma   90.00
#
_symmetry.space_group_name_H-M   'P 1'
#
loop_
_entity.id
_entity.type
_entity.pdbx_description
1 polymer ?
#
loop_
_entity_poly.entity_id
_entity_poly.type
_entity_poly.pdbx_seq_one_letter_code
_entity_poly.pdbx_strand_id
1 'polypeptide(L)'
;MAQISFFSVALKNLRRKTFRTAVLVSAIALLVSLLIFAISFTVSVASSLKKSSERLGADLVVVPVGARGFAEEFLLESKNTSFYMPISIIDKVKKIEGIETITHHTYLSSISGLCCDIMPTRIVAYNPETDFIINPWLQKSLGRPLEIGEAIAGFGTSENLGLGLLDIEATIFNNRFKIVGVLEQTGTGLDHALFMTEENLKNIIESGKSPLKKGQISIIFTKLKKGYDPDFVGRVLEGEIPEVDVVARSDMGEKFISTLADINKIFLLTTILASVLTTFLVWAIFSAIANERSKEIGIMRALGAKEIHIVKLYLLEVLVLGLLGSILGVLAGTYLSALLAGSFSLLKNISAGLTGIQQITIALVGLVIGTAICVTGAMMPINRIKKMEPLLVIKEE
;
A
#
# COMPACT_ATOMS: atom_id res chain seq x y z
N MET A 1 45.92 -24.73 21.57
CA MET A 1 46.08 -24.61 20.11
C MET A 1 44.71 -24.25 19.54
N ALA A 2 44.37 -22.95 19.49
CA ALA A 2 43.04 -22.51 19.06
C ALA A 2 42.89 -22.82 17.57
N GLN A 3 41.92 -23.68 17.20
CA GLN A 3 41.58 -23.92 15.81
C GLN A 3 41.19 -22.57 15.18
N ILE A 4 42.07 -22.03 14.34
CA ILE A 4 41.79 -20.83 13.56
C ILE A 4 40.73 -21.23 12.53
N SER A 5 39.46 -21.09 12.89
CA SER A 5 38.34 -21.30 11.97
C SER A 5 38.43 -20.28 10.84
N PHE A 6 38.23 -20.71 9.59
CA PHE A 6 38.19 -19.85 8.40
C PHE A 6 37.26 -18.64 8.59
N PHE A 7 36.19 -18.78 9.37
CA PHE A 7 35.27 -17.71 9.72
C PHE A 7 35.93 -16.58 10.53
N SER A 8 36.78 -16.93 11.50
CA SER A 8 37.48 -15.95 12.35
C SER A 8 38.50 -15.12 11.57
N VAL A 9 39.11 -15.71 10.54
CA VAL A 9 40.06 -15.04 9.65
C VAL A 9 39.32 -14.11 8.70
N ALA A 10 38.23 -14.57 8.10
CA ALA A 10 37.36 -13.75 7.26
C ALA A 10 36.86 -12.50 8.01
N LEU A 11 36.38 -12.65 9.24
CA LEU A 11 35.88 -11.54 10.04
C LEU A 11 36.99 -10.52 10.40
N LYS A 12 38.21 -11.00 10.69
CA LYS A 12 39.36 -10.12 10.94
C LYS A 12 39.78 -9.35 9.68
N ASN A 13 39.69 -9.95 8.49
CA ASN A 13 40.01 -9.28 7.23
C ASN A 13 39.02 -8.13 6.94
N LEU A 14 37.73 -8.36 7.16
CA LEU A 14 36.68 -7.34 6.99
C LEU A 14 36.89 -6.13 7.90
N ARG A 15 37.37 -6.36 9.13
CA ARG A 15 37.60 -5.31 10.13
C ARG A 15 38.86 -4.48 9.87
N ARG A 16 39.82 -4.98 9.08
CA ARG A 16 41.03 -4.23 8.71
C ARG A 16 40.78 -3.12 7.68
N LYS A 17 39.76 -3.25 6.83
CA LYS A 17 39.40 -2.28 5.78
C LYS A 17 37.95 -1.81 5.94
N THR A 18 37.66 -1.20 7.07
CA THR A 18 36.30 -0.80 7.51
C THR A 18 35.54 0.04 6.49
N PHE A 19 36.19 0.99 5.81
CA PHE A 19 35.55 1.86 4.82
C PHE A 19 34.99 1.05 3.63
N ARG A 20 35.76 0.13 3.07
CA ARG A 20 35.33 -0.68 1.92
C ARG A 20 34.24 -1.68 2.30
N THR A 21 34.40 -2.32 3.46
CA THR A 21 33.37 -3.19 4.05
C THR A 21 32.07 -2.42 4.23
N ALA A 22 32.13 -1.18 4.74
CA ALA A 22 30.95 -0.34 4.93
C ALA A 22 30.28 0.03 3.59
N VAL A 23 31.06 0.38 2.56
CA VAL A 23 30.53 0.70 1.21
C VAL A 23 29.85 -0.52 0.56
N LEU A 24 30.43 -1.72 0.67
CA LEU A 24 29.82 -2.94 0.14
C LEU A 24 28.51 -3.27 0.86
N VAL A 25 28.56 -3.25 2.19
CA VAL A 25 27.40 -3.56 3.04
C VAL A 25 26.28 -2.54 2.78
N SER A 26 26.60 -1.25 2.66
CA SER A 26 25.59 -0.22 2.39
C SER A 26 25.00 -0.33 0.97
N ALA A 27 25.80 -0.63 -0.05
CA ALA A 27 25.30 -0.84 -1.41
C ALA A 27 24.31 -2.01 -1.48
N ILE A 28 24.66 -3.14 -0.86
CA ILE A 28 23.78 -4.32 -0.79
C ILE A 28 22.54 -4.00 0.05
N ALA A 29 22.70 -3.31 1.18
CA ALA A 29 21.59 -2.91 2.03
C ALA A 29 20.59 -1.99 1.31
N LEU A 30 21.07 -0.99 0.55
CA LEU A 30 20.22 -0.10 -0.23
C LEU A 30 19.47 -0.84 -1.33
N LEU A 31 20.13 -1.77 -2.04
CA LEU A 31 19.50 -2.59 -3.06
C LEU A 31 18.39 -3.48 -2.47
N VAL A 32 18.69 -4.19 -1.39
CA VAL A 32 17.72 -5.09 -0.73
C VAL A 32 16.58 -4.28 -0.10
N SER A 33 16.89 -3.10 0.46
CA SER A 33 15.89 -2.16 0.98
C SER A 33 14.93 -1.70 -0.11
N LEU A 34 15.44 -1.33 -1.30
CA LEU A 34 14.62 -0.94 -2.45
C LEU A 34 13.71 -2.08 -2.90
N LEU A 35 14.24 -3.29 -3.02
CA LEU A 35 13.49 -4.48 -3.43
C LEU A 35 12.36 -4.81 -2.45
N ILE A 36 12.67 -4.81 -1.15
CA ILE A 36 11.68 -5.09 -0.11
C ILE A 36 10.62 -4.01 -0.04
N PHE A 37 11.02 -2.74 -0.18
CA PHE A 37 10.09 -1.63 -0.24
C PHE A 37 9.13 -1.78 -1.44
N ALA A 38 9.64 -2.06 -2.64
CA ALA A 38 8.81 -2.23 -3.83
C ALA A 38 7.79 -3.36 -3.68
N ILE A 39 8.23 -4.55 -3.23
CA ILE A 39 7.32 -5.70 -3.03
C ILE A 39 6.30 -5.40 -1.93
N SER A 40 6.74 -4.87 -0.80
CA SER A 40 5.85 -4.57 0.34
C SER A 40 4.80 -3.52 -0.04
N PHE A 41 5.20 -2.49 -0.79
CA PHE A 41 4.32 -1.46 -1.30
C PHE A 41 3.24 -2.05 -2.21
N THR A 42 3.62 -2.83 -3.24
CA THR A 42 2.65 -3.42 -4.18
C THR A 42 1.66 -4.36 -3.48
N VAL A 43 2.16 -5.29 -2.65
CA VAL A 43 1.30 -6.23 -1.92
C VAL A 43 0.37 -5.48 -0.98
N SER A 44 0.89 -4.48 -0.27
CA SER A 44 0.11 -3.76 0.71
C SER A 44 -0.99 -2.91 0.07
N VAL A 45 -0.69 -2.16 -1.00
CA VAL A 45 -1.72 -1.37 -1.71
C VAL A 45 -2.79 -2.29 -2.30
N ALA A 46 -2.40 -3.39 -2.96
CA ALA A 46 -3.37 -4.35 -3.51
C ALA A 46 -4.27 -4.96 -2.42
N SER A 47 -3.68 -5.35 -1.28
CA SER A 47 -4.44 -5.89 -0.16
C SER A 47 -5.35 -4.85 0.51
N SER A 48 -4.93 -3.58 0.53
CA SER A 48 -5.69 -2.46 1.10
C SER A 48 -6.89 -2.13 0.22
N LEU A 49 -6.71 -2.07 -1.10
CA LEU A 49 -7.80 -1.87 -2.06
C LEU A 49 -8.84 -2.98 -1.94
N LYS A 50 -8.40 -4.24 -1.88
CA LYS A 50 -9.31 -5.38 -1.72
C LYS A 50 -10.10 -5.30 -0.41
N LYS A 51 -9.43 -5.05 0.72
CA LYS A 51 -10.07 -4.88 2.04
C LYS A 51 -11.04 -3.69 2.08
N SER A 52 -10.68 -2.58 1.44
CA SER A 52 -11.51 -1.37 1.34
C SER A 52 -12.80 -1.66 0.56
N SER A 53 -12.69 -2.32 -0.60
CA SER A 53 -13.82 -2.75 -1.43
C SER A 53 -14.73 -3.76 -0.69
N GLU A 54 -14.15 -4.74 0.01
CA GLU A 54 -14.90 -5.73 0.81
C GLU A 54 -15.69 -5.08 1.95
N ARG A 55 -15.16 -4.02 2.58
CA ARG A 55 -15.80 -3.32 3.70
C ARG A 55 -17.07 -2.58 3.31
N LEU A 56 -17.21 -2.14 2.06
CA LEU A 56 -18.45 -1.50 1.59
C LEU A 56 -19.65 -2.46 1.60
N GLY A 57 -19.42 -3.78 1.54
CA GLY A 57 -20.48 -4.79 1.68
C GLY A 57 -21.50 -4.86 0.53
N ALA A 58 -21.39 -4.02 -0.51
CA ALA A 58 -22.22 -4.02 -1.71
C ALA A 58 -21.57 -4.84 -2.83
N ASP A 59 -22.34 -5.62 -3.57
CA ASP A 59 -21.84 -6.43 -4.68
C ASP A 59 -21.80 -5.61 -5.98
N LEU A 60 -22.80 -4.74 -6.17
CA LEU A 60 -22.83 -3.76 -7.26
C LEU A 60 -23.10 -2.35 -6.71
N VAL A 61 -22.49 -1.38 -7.38
CA VAL A 61 -22.66 0.04 -7.14
C VAL A 61 -23.21 0.66 -8.42
N VAL A 62 -24.39 1.25 -8.35
CA VAL A 62 -25.10 1.85 -9.49
C VAL A 62 -25.01 3.37 -9.36
N VAL A 63 -24.57 4.01 -10.45
CA VAL A 63 -24.25 5.45 -10.51
C VAL A 63 -24.81 6.04 -11.81
N PRO A 64 -25.03 7.36 -11.93
CA PRO A 64 -25.40 7.96 -13.21
C PRO A 64 -24.35 7.70 -14.30
N VAL A 65 -24.79 7.66 -15.56
CA VAL A 65 -23.89 7.50 -16.72
C VAL A 65 -22.73 8.50 -16.68
N GLY A 66 -21.52 7.99 -16.90
CA GLY A 66 -20.28 8.77 -16.87
C GLY A 66 -19.71 9.00 -15.46
N ALA A 67 -20.36 8.51 -14.40
CA ALA A 67 -19.92 8.72 -13.02
C ALA A 67 -19.18 7.53 -12.39
N ARG A 68 -18.89 6.46 -13.14
CA ARG A 68 -18.09 5.31 -12.66
C ARG A 68 -16.78 5.74 -12.00
N GLY A 69 -16.01 6.60 -12.67
CA GLY A 69 -14.75 7.12 -12.12
C GLY A 69 -14.96 7.99 -10.88
N PHE A 70 -15.98 8.85 -10.86
CA PHE A 70 -16.27 9.72 -9.73
C PHE A 70 -16.69 8.95 -8.47
N ALA A 71 -17.40 7.83 -8.65
CA ALA A 71 -17.79 6.95 -7.56
C ALA A 71 -16.58 6.20 -6.98
N GLU A 72 -15.69 5.69 -7.83
CA GLU A 72 -14.41 5.09 -7.37
C GLU A 72 -13.56 6.11 -6.62
N GLU A 73 -13.42 7.32 -7.16
CA GLU A 73 -12.67 8.43 -6.53
C GLU A 73 -13.28 8.85 -5.18
N PHE A 74 -14.60 8.84 -5.04
CA PHE A 74 -15.28 9.16 -3.79
C PHE A 74 -15.10 8.06 -2.75
N LEU A 75 -15.35 6.80 -3.14
CA LEU A 75 -15.33 5.64 -2.24
C LEU A 75 -13.91 5.24 -1.84
N LEU A 76 -12.90 5.47 -2.68
CA LEU A 76 -11.53 5.02 -2.48
C LEU A 76 -10.52 6.17 -2.25
N GLU A 77 -10.54 7.23 -3.06
CA GLU A 77 -9.48 8.26 -3.05
C GLU A 77 -9.76 9.44 -2.14
N SER A 78 -10.93 9.49 -1.51
CA SER A 78 -11.29 10.66 -0.72
C SER A 78 -11.26 11.94 -1.58
N LYS A 79 -11.83 11.91 -2.79
CA LYS A 79 -12.00 13.10 -3.65
C LYS A 79 -13.41 13.67 -3.55
N ASN A 80 -13.51 15.00 -3.62
CA ASN A 80 -14.79 15.70 -3.66
C ASN A 80 -15.34 15.67 -5.08
N THR A 81 -16.18 14.69 -5.36
CA THR A 81 -16.92 14.57 -6.62
C THR A 81 -18.40 14.77 -6.34
N SER A 82 -19.15 15.26 -7.32
CA SER A 82 -20.59 15.47 -7.21
C SER A 82 -21.26 14.96 -8.48
N PHE A 83 -22.14 13.99 -8.30
CA PHE A 83 -22.92 13.36 -9.36
C PHE A 83 -24.26 12.95 -8.78
N TYR A 84 -25.30 13.04 -9.60
CA TYR A 84 -26.68 12.90 -9.15
C TYR A 84 -27.54 12.21 -10.21
N MET A 85 -28.50 11.41 -9.74
CA MET A 85 -29.54 10.77 -10.54
C MET A 85 -30.90 10.86 -9.82
N PRO A 86 -32.03 10.70 -10.53
CA PRO A 86 -33.35 10.69 -9.92
C PRO A 86 -33.54 9.49 -8.97
N ILE A 87 -34.19 9.71 -7.83
CA ILE A 87 -34.49 8.65 -6.86
C ILE A 87 -35.41 7.55 -7.43
N SER A 88 -36.20 7.86 -8.47
CA SER A 88 -37.06 6.90 -9.16
C SER A 88 -36.31 5.75 -9.83
N ILE A 89 -34.99 5.89 -10.03
CA ILE A 89 -34.13 4.80 -10.53
C ILE A 89 -34.10 3.62 -9.55
N ILE A 90 -34.25 3.86 -8.24
CA ILE A 90 -34.31 2.79 -7.23
C ILE A 90 -35.43 1.80 -7.56
N ASP A 91 -36.59 2.28 -8.01
CA ASP A 91 -37.74 1.41 -8.34
C ASP A 91 -37.51 0.61 -9.63
N LYS A 92 -36.68 1.11 -10.54
CA LYS A 92 -36.24 0.33 -11.72
C LYS A 92 -35.25 -0.75 -11.28
N VAL A 93 -34.24 -0.38 -10.48
CA VAL A 93 -33.22 -1.31 -9.97
C VAL A 93 -33.89 -2.44 -9.16
N LYS A 94 -34.86 -2.14 -8.29
CA LYS A 94 -35.63 -3.13 -7.52
C LYS A 94 -36.29 -4.23 -8.35
N LYS A 95 -36.61 -3.97 -9.62
CA LYS A 95 -37.30 -4.93 -10.50
C LYS A 95 -36.36 -5.95 -11.14
N ILE A 96 -35.06 -5.70 -11.11
CA ILE A 96 -34.07 -6.59 -11.72
C ILE A 96 -33.97 -7.89 -10.92
N GLU A 97 -34.00 -9.01 -11.65
CA GLU A 97 -33.83 -10.33 -11.05
C GLU A 97 -32.40 -10.51 -10.53
N GLY A 98 -32.28 -11.09 -9.33
CA GLY A 98 -31.00 -11.32 -8.67
C GLY A 98 -30.64 -10.30 -7.60
N ILE A 99 -31.33 -9.16 -7.50
CA ILE A 99 -31.10 -8.19 -6.41
C ILE A 99 -31.86 -8.62 -5.14
N GLU A 100 -31.15 -8.61 -4.00
CA GLU A 100 -31.69 -8.98 -2.67
C GLU A 100 -32.04 -7.74 -1.85
N THR A 101 -31.07 -6.83 -1.68
CA THR A 101 -31.23 -5.61 -0.86
C THR A 101 -30.63 -4.40 -1.57
N ILE A 102 -31.25 -3.24 -1.36
CA ILE A 102 -30.84 -1.97 -1.96
C ILE A 102 -30.79 -0.89 -0.88
N THR A 103 -29.74 -0.08 -0.89
CA THR A 103 -29.64 1.20 -0.16
C THR A 103 -29.13 2.28 -1.11
N HIS A 104 -29.31 3.54 -0.77
CA HIS A 104 -28.81 4.68 -1.53
C HIS A 104 -28.17 5.69 -0.60
N HIS A 105 -27.14 6.37 -1.11
CA HIS A 105 -26.56 7.54 -0.45
C HIS A 105 -26.65 8.76 -1.36
N THR A 106 -26.77 9.92 -0.73
CA THR A 106 -26.68 11.20 -1.40
C THR A 106 -25.47 11.95 -0.90
N TYR A 107 -24.60 12.35 -1.83
CA TYR A 107 -23.34 13.00 -1.51
C TYR A 107 -23.48 14.50 -1.68
N LEU A 108 -23.01 15.26 -0.70
CA LEU A 108 -22.79 16.69 -0.85
C LEU A 108 -21.33 17.00 -0.61
N SER A 109 -20.77 17.81 -1.49
CA SER A 109 -19.51 18.49 -1.21
C SER A 109 -19.84 19.83 -0.56
N SER A 110 -19.29 20.11 0.63
CA SER A 110 -19.36 21.48 1.16
C SER A 110 -18.45 22.39 0.33
N ILE A 111 -18.96 23.58 -0.01
CA ILE A 111 -18.21 24.59 -0.77
C ILE A 111 -17.41 25.41 0.24
N SER A 112 -16.09 25.47 0.07
CA SER A 112 -15.24 26.37 0.85
C SER A 112 -15.65 27.83 0.59
N GLY A 113 -16.05 28.57 1.63
CA GLY A 113 -16.31 30.01 1.47
C GLY A 113 -17.19 30.70 2.52
N LEU A 114 -17.90 29.96 3.37
CA LEU A 114 -18.62 30.56 4.51
C LEU A 114 -17.74 30.44 5.76
N CYS A 115 -17.29 31.59 6.30
CA CYS A 115 -16.63 31.63 7.60
C CYS A 115 -17.45 30.80 8.59
N CYS A 116 -16.77 29.86 9.27
CA CYS A 116 -17.30 28.90 10.24
C CYS A 116 -17.81 27.55 9.70
N ASP A 117 -17.83 27.29 8.38
CA ASP A 117 -17.97 25.91 7.90
C ASP A 117 -16.66 25.16 8.16
N ILE A 118 -16.79 23.95 8.72
CA ILE A 118 -15.71 22.96 8.77
C ILE A 118 -15.03 22.85 7.40
N MET A 119 -13.71 22.58 7.38
CA MET A 119 -12.95 22.31 6.14
C MET A 119 -13.77 21.48 5.14
N PRO A 120 -13.58 21.67 3.81
CA PRO A 120 -14.40 21.01 2.80
C PRO A 120 -14.50 19.51 3.08
N THR A 121 -15.63 19.10 3.63
CA THR A 121 -15.90 17.77 4.16
C THR A 121 -17.03 17.20 3.34
N ARG A 122 -16.87 15.93 2.96
CA ARG A 122 -17.91 15.23 2.24
C ARG A 122 -19.04 14.92 3.20
N ILE A 123 -20.25 15.20 2.79
CA ILE A 123 -21.43 14.83 3.54
C ILE A 123 -22.05 13.64 2.83
N VAL A 124 -22.25 12.58 3.59
CA VAL A 124 -22.96 11.37 3.15
C VAL A 124 -24.29 11.33 3.87
N ALA A 125 -25.37 11.58 3.14
CA ALA A 125 -26.70 11.35 3.63
C ALA A 125 -27.11 9.92 3.32
N TYR A 126 -27.51 9.16 4.34
CA TYR A 126 -27.96 7.78 4.20
C TYR A 126 -29.37 7.60 4.79
N ASN A 127 -30.03 6.53 4.39
CA ASN A 127 -31.34 6.17 4.92
C ASN A 127 -31.19 5.17 6.09
N PRO A 128 -31.55 5.53 7.34
CA PRO A 128 -31.36 4.65 8.48
C PRO A 128 -32.12 3.32 8.44
N GLU A 129 -33.19 3.20 7.65
CA GLU A 129 -34.01 1.99 7.60
C GLU A 129 -33.46 0.94 6.63
N THR A 130 -32.94 1.39 5.48
CA THR A 130 -32.52 0.49 4.40
C THR A 130 -31.00 0.27 4.36
N ASP A 131 -30.23 1.12 5.03
CA ASP A 131 -28.79 1.13 4.86
C ASP A 131 -28.10 -0.05 5.52
N PHE A 132 -27.30 -0.79 4.74
CA PHE A 132 -26.52 -1.92 5.23
C PHE A 132 -25.02 -1.63 5.33
N ILE A 133 -24.58 -0.41 5.02
CA ILE A 133 -23.17 -0.02 4.94
C ILE A 133 -22.76 0.71 6.22
N ILE A 134 -23.45 1.80 6.53
CA ILE A 134 -23.20 2.71 7.66
C ILE A 134 -23.83 2.16 8.94
N ASN A 135 -25.03 1.59 8.88
CA ASN A 135 -25.74 1.13 10.08
C ASN A 135 -24.94 0.14 10.97
N PRO A 136 -24.26 -0.89 10.42
CA PRO A 136 -23.44 -1.78 11.25
C PRO A 136 -22.31 -1.04 11.99
N TRP A 137 -21.70 -0.04 11.35
CA TRP A 137 -20.64 0.76 11.97
C TRP A 137 -21.19 1.74 13.00
N LEU A 138 -22.34 2.34 12.71
CA LEU A 138 -23.04 3.23 13.62
C LEU A 138 -23.48 2.50 14.89
N GLN A 139 -24.05 1.30 14.76
CA GLN A 139 -24.43 0.46 15.91
C GLN A 139 -23.23 0.12 16.79
N LYS A 140 -22.06 -0.11 16.19
CA LYS A 140 -20.84 -0.41 16.93
C LYS A 140 -20.27 0.81 17.67
N SER A 141 -20.32 1.99 17.05
CA SER A 141 -19.78 3.23 17.63
C SER A 141 -20.74 3.93 18.60
N LEU A 142 -22.04 3.99 18.27
CA LEU A 142 -23.04 4.80 18.98
C LEU A 142 -24.11 3.95 19.69
N GLY A 143 -24.36 2.72 19.23
CA GLY A 143 -25.38 1.82 19.81
C GLY A 143 -26.83 2.23 19.55
N ARG A 144 -27.07 3.30 18.77
CA ARG A 144 -28.38 3.81 18.37
C ARG A 144 -28.32 4.47 16.98
N PRO A 145 -29.46 4.61 16.27
CA PRO A 145 -29.53 5.44 15.06
C PRO A 145 -29.32 6.93 15.39
N LEU A 146 -28.95 7.70 14.36
CA LEU A 146 -28.83 9.16 14.45
C LEU A 146 -30.21 9.81 14.52
N GLU A 147 -30.34 10.82 15.36
CA GLU A 147 -31.52 11.66 15.44
C GLU A 147 -31.44 12.85 14.46
N ILE A 148 -32.57 13.53 14.29
CA ILE A 148 -32.65 14.75 13.48
C ILE A 148 -31.78 15.83 14.14
N GLY A 149 -30.95 16.51 13.34
CA GLY A 149 -29.97 17.49 13.83
C GLY A 149 -28.66 16.87 14.34
N GLU A 150 -28.51 15.55 14.31
CA GLU A 150 -27.24 14.88 14.63
C GLU A 150 -26.46 14.49 13.37
N ALA A 151 -25.14 14.44 13.51
CA ALA A 151 -24.21 13.92 12.51
C ALA A 151 -23.11 13.10 13.21
N ILE A 152 -22.45 12.22 12.46
CA ILE A 152 -21.31 11.46 12.96
C ILE A 152 -20.12 11.61 12.02
N ALA A 153 -18.92 11.78 12.56
CA ALA A 153 -17.71 11.97 11.77
C ALA A 153 -17.07 10.63 11.41
N GLY A 154 -16.55 10.50 10.19
CA GLY A 154 -15.56 9.47 9.89
C GLY A 154 -14.25 9.74 10.64
N PHE A 155 -13.45 8.69 10.84
CA PHE A 155 -12.20 8.77 11.61
C PHE A 155 -11.19 9.81 11.09
N GLY A 156 -11.02 9.91 9.76
CA GLY A 156 -10.15 10.90 9.15
C GLY A 156 -10.69 12.33 9.28
N THR A 157 -12.01 12.50 9.23
CA THR A 157 -12.68 13.78 9.52
C THR A 157 -12.47 14.20 10.98
N SER A 158 -12.51 13.25 11.93
CA SER A 158 -12.28 13.57 13.34
C SER A 158 -10.85 14.03 13.64
N GLU A 159 -9.84 13.39 13.03
CA GLU A 159 -8.44 13.84 13.18
C GLU A 159 -8.27 15.27 12.64
N ASN A 160 -8.86 15.59 11.48
CA ASN A 160 -8.76 16.91 10.86
C ASN A 160 -9.47 18.01 11.64
N LEU A 161 -10.60 17.68 12.28
CA LEU A 161 -11.38 18.62 13.06
C LEU A 161 -10.86 18.79 14.50
N GLY A 162 -9.86 18.00 14.91
CA GLY A 162 -9.45 17.93 16.31
C GLY A 162 -10.59 17.48 17.22
N LEU A 163 -11.56 16.73 16.66
CA LEU A 163 -12.64 16.10 17.39
C LEU A 163 -11.99 15.03 18.28
N GLY A 164 -11.81 15.34 19.57
CA GLY A 164 -11.51 14.34 20.58
C GLY A 164 -12.73 13.45 20.84
N LEU A 165 -13.07 13.26 22.12
CA LEU A 165 -14.24 12.47 22.58
C LEU A 165 -15.48 13.34 22.86
N LEU A 166 -15.60 14.53 22.26
CA LEU A 166 -16.62 15.51 22.66
C LEU A 166 -17.64 15.81 21.56
N ASP A 167 -18.87 16.03 22.00
CA ASP A 167 -19.98 16.59 21.23
C ASP A 167 -19.60 18.00 20.75
N ILE A 168 -19.48 18.20 19.44
CA ILE A 168 -19.24 19.53 18.84
C ILE A 168 -20.47 19.97 18.07
N GLU A 169 -20.92 21.20 18.33
CA GLU A 169 -21.87 21.89 17.46
C GLU A 169 -21.13 22.41 16.24
N ALA A 170 -21.41 21.83 15.07
CA ALA A 170 -20.91 22.29 13.79
C ALA A 170 -22.05 22.95 13.02
N THR A 171 -21.76 24.05 12.34
CA THR A 171 -22.70 24.61 11.36
C THR A 171 -22.36 24.02 10.00
N ILE A 172 -23.35 23.47 9.32
CA ILE A 172 -23.23 22.86 8.01
C ILE A 172 -24.35 23.41 7.14
N PHE A 173 -24.01 24.14 6.07
CA PHE A 173 -24.98 24.84 5.23
C PHE A 173 -25.93 25.74 6.06
N ASN A 174 -25.39 26.42 7.07
CA ASN A 174 -26.13 27.29 7.99
C ASN A 174 -27.23 26.59 8.83
N ASN A 175 -27.15 25.27 8.94
CA ASN A 175 -27.93 24.47 9.87
C ASN A 175 -27.00 24.00 10.99
N ARG A 176 -27.46 24.03 12.24
CA ARG A 176 -26.66 23.56 13.38
C ARG A 176 -26.82 22.05 13.51
N PHE A 177 -25.69 21.36 13.57
CA PHE A 177 -25.62 19.93 13.78
C PHE A 177 -24.78 19.61 14.99
N LYS A 178 -25.24 18.62 15.76
CA LYS A 178 -24.47 18.04 16.85
C LYS A 178 -23.68 16.85 16.33
N ILE A 179 -22.36 16.90 16.39
CA ILE A 179 -21.50 15.76 16.04
C ILE A 179 -21.43 14.84 17.27
N VAL A 180 -22.07 13.68 17.21
CA VAL A 180 -22.29 12.80 18.39
C VAL A 180 -21.27 11.69 18.55
N GLY A 181 -20.29 11.60 17.66
CA GLY A 181 -19.24 10.60 17.76
C GLY A 181 -18.40 10.44 16.50
N VAL A 182 -17.63 9.36 16.49
CA VAL A 182 -16.69 9.01 15.43
C VAL A 182 -16.91 7.55 15.02
N LEU A 183 -17.05 7.31 13.71
CA LEU A 183 -17.10 5.96 13.15
C LEU A 183 -15.71 5.31 13.18
N GLU A 184 -15.68 3.99 13.33
CA GLU A 184 -14.43 3.24 13.25
C GLU A 184 -13.72 3.43 11.91
N GLN A 185 -12.39 3.40 11.94
CA GLN A 185 -11.58 3.56 10.75
C GLN A 185 -11.80 2.40 9.75
N THR A 186 -12.32 2.74 8.57
CA THR A 186 -12.61 1.79 7.50
C THR A 186 -11.49 1.68 6.47
N GLY A 187 -10.57 2.66 6.43
CA GLY A 187 -9.51 2.77 5.44
C GLY A 187 -10.00 3.04 4.03
N THR A 188 -11.25 3.53 3.92
CA THR A 188 -11.88 3.91 2.66
C THR A 188 -11.98 5.44 2.58
N GLY A 189 -12.39 5.97 1.43
CA GLY A 189 -12.68 7.39 1.27
C GLY A 189 -13.77 7.91 2.23
N LEU A 190 -14.59 7.00 2.78
CA LEU A 190 -15.64 7.30 3.77
C LEU A 190 -15.08 7.77 5.12
N ASP A 191 -13.81 7.46 5.45
CA ASP A 191 -13.19 7.93 6.70
C ASP A 191 -13.10 9.46 6.77
N HIS A 192 -13.12 10.14 5.63
CA HIS A 192 -13.07 11.60 5.52
C HIS A 192 -14.45 12.22 5.16
N ALA A 193 -15.52 11.48 5.42
CA ALA A 193 -16.88 11.99 5.31
C ALA A 193 -17.47 12.32 6.69
N LEU A 194 -18.53 13.12 6.67
CA LEU A 194 -19.47 13.34 7.74
C LEU A 194 -20.79 12.68 7.33
N PHE A 195 -21.39 11.91 8.22
CA PHE A 195 -22.62 11.18 7.93
C PHE A 195 -23.80 11.82 8.64
N MET A 196 -24.92 11.94 7.93
CA MET A 196 -26.18 12.43 8.46
C MET A 196 -27.34 11.64 7.87
N THR A 197 -28.53 11.78 8.46
CA THR A 197 -29.73 11.14 7.92
C THR A 197 -30.22 11.85 6.66
N GLU A 198 -30.93 11.13 5.81
CA GLU A 198 -31.61 11.69 4.65
C GLU A 198 -32.63 12.78 5.03
N GLU A 199 -33.24 12.69 6.22
CA GLU A 199 -34.12 13.72 6.76
C GLU A 199 -33.38 15.03 7.05
N ASN A 200 -32.19 14.95 7.64
CA ASN A 200 -31.31 16.11 7.84
C ASN A 200 -30.93 16.76 6.51
N LEU A 201 -30.68 15.94 5.47
CA LEU A 201 -30.42 16.45 4.13
C LEU A 201 -31.64 17.17 3.53
N LYS A 202 -32.86 16.64 3.71
CA LYS A 202 -34.07 17.30 3.21
C LYS A 202 -34.19 18.72 3.76
N ASN A 203 -33.93 18.92 5.05
CA ASN A 203 -33.92 20.25 5.68
C ASN A 203 -32.89 21.20 5.05
N ILE A 204 -31.69 20.69 4.71
CA ILE A 204 -30.66 21.47 4.01
C ILE A 204 -31.12 21.85 2.59
N ILE A 205 -31.72 20.93 1.84
CA ILE A 205 -32.23 21.20 0.48
C ILE A 205 -33.35 22.25 0.53
N GLU A 206 -34.26 22.15 1.50
CA GLU A 206 -35.39 23.09 1.65
C GLU A 206 -34.94 24.50 2.06
N SER A 207 -33.81 24.61 2.76
CA SER A 207 -33.20 25.92 3.05
C SER A 207 -32.66 26.65 1.82
N GLY A 208 -32.63 26.00 0.64
CA GLY A 208 -32.24 26.59 -0.64
C GLY A 208 -30.73 26.80 -0.83
N LYS A 209 -29.89 26.24 0.06
CA LYS A 209 -28.43 26.47 0.09
C LYS A 209 -27.60 25.35 -0.56
N SER A 210 -28.26 24.34 -1.14
CA SER A 210 -27.61 23.18 -1.75
C SER A 210 -27.72 23.20 -3.28
N PRO A 211 -26.69 22.75 -4.02
CA PRO A 211 -26.79 22.53 -5.47
C PRO A 211 -27.72 21.35 -5.86
N LEU A 212 -28.18 20.55 -4.89
CA LEU A 212 -29.08 19.42 -5.11
C LEU A 212 -30.54 19.84 -5.32
N LYS A 213 -31.20 19.22 -6.29
CA LYS A 213 -32.66 19.30 -6.45
C LYS A 213 -33.36 18.25 -5.59
N LYS A 214 -34.62 18.50 -5.23
CA LYS A 214 -35.46 17.52 -4.52
C LYS A 214 -35.56 16.22 -5.32
N GLY A 215 -35.42 15.08 -4.64
CA GLY A 215 -35.53 13.74 -5.24
C GLY A 215 -34.30 13.27 -6.03
N GLN A 216 -33.13 13.88 -5.80
CA GLN A 216 -31.86 13.41 -6.36
C GLN A 216 -31.03 12.63 -5.34
N ILE A 217 -30.40 11.56 -5.81
CA ILE A 217 -29.48 10.70 -5.07
C ILE A 217 -28.17 10.58 -5.85
N SER A 218 -27.08 10.21 -5.20
CA SER A 218 -25.77 10.10 -5.87
C SER A 218 -25.48 8.67 -6.31
N ILE A 219 -25.73 7.71 -5.43
CA ILE A 219 -25.30 6.33 -5.61
C ILE A 219 -26.32 5.36 -5.03
N ILE A 220 -26.44 4.19 -5.65
CA ILE A 220 -27.22 3.07 -5.14
C ILE A 220 -26.28 1.89 -4.92
N PHE A 221 -26.36 1.28 -3.74
CA PHE A 221 -25.64 0.07 -3.40
C PHE A 221 -26.59 -1.10 -3.38
N THR A 222 -26.18 -2.22 -3.98
CA THR A 222 -27.01 -3.41 -4.06
C THR A 222 -26.25 -4.65 -3.60
N LYS A 223 -26.96 -5.57 -2.95
CA LYS A 223 -26.49 -6.94 -2.70
C LYS A 223 -27.25 -7.91 -3.58
N LEU A 224 -26.54 -8.89 -4.09
CA LEU A 224 -27.11 -9.92 -4.94
C LEU A 224 -27.49 -11.14 -4.12
N LYS A 225 -28.55 -11.81 -4.56
CA LYS A 225 -28.93 -13.13 -4.05
C LYS A 225 -27.77 -14.11 -4.29
N LYS A 226 -27.57 -15.03 -3.36
CA LYS A 226 -26.53 -16.07 -3.48
C LYS A 226 -26.68 -16.85 -4.79
N GLY A 227 -25.58 -16.98 -5.53
CA GLY A 227 -25.51 -17.74 -6.78
C GLY A 227 -25.61 -16.91 -8.06
N TYR A 228 -25.89 -15.60 -7.95
CA TYR A 228 -25.86 -14.68 -9.09
C TYR A 228 -24.44 -14.15 -9.32
N ASP A 229 -24.05 -14.04 -10.59
CA ASP A 229 -22.79 -13.42 -10.99
C ASP A 229 -22.93 -11.89 -11.05
N PRO A 230 -22.13 -11.12 -10.27
CA PRO A 230 -22.20 -9.66 -10.27
C PRO A 230 -21.99 -9.06 -11.66
N ASP A 231 -21.04 -9.57 -12.44
CA ASP A 231 -20.71 -8.99 -13.74
C ASP A 231 -21.87 -9.19 -14.73
N PHE A 232 -22.54 -10.34 -14.67
CA PHE A 232 -23.75 -10.59 -15.46
C PHE A 232 -24.91 -9.66 -15.07
N VAL A 233 -25.23 -9.55 -13.77
CA VAL A 233 -26.33 -8.69 -13.30
C VAL A 233 -26.04 -7.22 -13.57
N GLY A 234 -24.78 -6.79 -13.45
CA GLY A 234 -24.36 -5.44 -13.81
C GLY A 234 -24.61 -5.11 -15.28
N ARG A 235 -24.26 -6.02 -16.21
CA ARG A 235 -24.56 -5.84 -17.64
C ARG A 235 -26.07 -5.81 -17.95
N VAL A 236 -26.87 -6.60 -17.23
CA VAL A 236 -28.34 -6.57 -17.37
C VAL A 236 -28.90 -5.23 -16.89
N LEU A 237 -28.43 -4.72 -15.74
CA LEU A 237 -28.80 -3.42 -15.21
C LEU A 237 -28.51 -2.29 -16.21
N GLU A 238 -27.30 -2.24 -16.78
CA GLU A 238 -26.92 -1.22 -17.78
C GLU A 238 -27.75 -1.35 -19.07
N GLY A 239 -28.15 -2.58 -19.45
CA GLY A 239 -28.98 -2.83 -20.61
C GLY A 239 -30.45 -2.40 -20.43
N GLU A 240 -31.03 -2.61 -19.25
CA GLU A 240 -32.43 -2.25 -18.96
C GLU A 240 -32.60 -0.80 -18.51
N ILE A 241 -31.57 -0.20 -17.91
CA ILE A 241 -31.58 1.16 -17.37
C ILE A 241 -30.44 1.94 -18.03
N PRO A 242 -30.67 2.55 -19.22
CA PRO A 242 -29.62 3.25 -19.96
C PRO A 242 -29.16 4.54 -19.29
N GLU A 243 -29.82 4.97 -18.20
CA GLU A 243 -29.47 6.18 -17.45
C GLU A 243 -28.43 5.93 -16.34
N VAL A 244 -27.96 4.69 -16.15
CA VAL A 244 -26.97 4.33 -15.13
C VAL A 244 -25.78 3.56 -15.68
N ASP A 245 -24.64 3.71 -15.01
CA ASP A 245 -23.49 2.80 -15.09
C ASP A 245 -23.45 1.93 -13.84
N VAL A 246 -22.86 0.73 -13.94
CA VAL A 246 -22.70 -0.20 -12.83
C VAL A 246 -21.22 -0.53 -12.62
N VAL A 247 -20.81 -0.50 -11.35
CA VAL A 247 -19.48 -0.91 -10.91
C VAL A 247 -19.62 -2.14 -10.03
N ALA A 248 -19.11 -3.26 -10.51
CA ALA A 248 -19.02 -4.48 -9.72
C ALA A 248 -17.92 -4.35 -8.67
N ARG A 249 -18.06 -5.08 -7.54
CA ARG A 249 -17.02 -5.12 -6.51
C ARG A 249 -15.67 -5.60 -7.05
N SER A 250 -15.68 -6.55 -7.99
CA SER A 250 -14.50 -7.11 -8.69
C SER A 250 -13.74 -6.05 -9.49
N ASP A 251 -14.49 -5.17 -10.15
CA ASP A 251 -13.95 -4.09 -10.97
C ASP A 251 -13.54 -2.86 -10.15
N MET A 252 -14.01 -2.76 -8.91
CA MET A 252 -13.75 -1.62 -8.07
C MET A 252 -12.26 -1.48 -7.79
N GLY A 253 -11.68 -0.40 -8.31
CA GLY A 253 -10.27 -0.12 -8.17
C GLY A 253 -9.38 -0.75 -9.24
N GLU A 254 -9.95 -1.33 -10.31
CA GLU A 254 -9.19 -1.91 -11.43
C GLU A 254 -8.18 -0.91 -12.02
N LYS A 255 -8.59 0.36 -12.21
CA LYS A 255 -7.71 1.45 -12.65
C LYS A 255 -6.51 1.69 -11.71
N PHE A 256 -6.69 1.47 -10.42
CA PHE A 256 -5.58 1.57 -9.46
C PHE A 256 -4.67 0.37 -9.57
N ILE A 257 -5.25 -0.83 -9.70
CA ILE A 257 -4.46 -2.05 -9.89
C ILE A 257 -3.63 -1.96 -11.17
N SER A 258 -4.18 -1.43 -12.26
CA SER A 258 -3.44 -1.21 -13.49
C SER A 258 -2.34 -0.15 -13.32
N THR A 259 -2.64 0.97 -12.67
CA THR A 259 -1.64 2.01 -12.36
C THR A 259 -0.52 1.48 -11.46
N LEU A 260 -0.85 0.65 -10.47
CA LEU A 260 0.12 -0.02 -9.59
C LEU A 260 0.95 -1.04 -10.36
N ALA A 261 0.37 -1.73 -11.34
CA ALA A 261 1.11 -2.61 -12.23
C ALA A 261 2.14 -1.83 -13.05
N ASP A 262 1.80 -0.63 -13.52
CA ASP A 262 2.73 0.25 -14.23
C ASP A 262 3.83 0.81 -13.31
N ILE A 263 3.48 1.23 -12.09
CA ILE A 263 4.47 1.62 -11.07
C ILE A 263 5.40 0.45 -10.74
N ASN A 264 4.86 -0.77 -10.63
CA ASN A 264 5.65 -1.97 -10.38
C ASN A 264 6.62 -2.27 -11.53
N LYS A 265 6.24 -2.02 -12.80
CA LYS A 265 7.18 -2.12 -13.93
C LYS A 265 8.35 -1.15 -13.77
N ILE A 266 8.09 0.08 -13.33
CA ILE A 266 9.16 1.07 -13.08
C ILE A 266 10.06 0.59 -11.94
N PHE A 267 9.50 0.11 -10.82
CA PHE A 267 10.29 -0.45 -9.71
C PHE A 267 11.12 -1.66 -10.12
N LEU A 268 10.58 -2.53 -10.97
CA LEU A 268 11.29 -3.69 -11.49
C LEU A 268 12.49 -3.24 -12.35
N LEU A 269 12.28 -2.27 -13.23
CA LEU A 269 13.35 -1.71 -14.07
C LEU A 269 14.46 -1.07 -13.22
N THR A 270 14.10 -0.24 -12.24
CA THR A 270 15.09 0.39 -11.34
C THR A 270 15.81 -0.62 -10.46
N THR A 271 15.13 -1.68 -10.01
CA THR A 271 15.73 -2.77 -9.24
C THR A 271 16.71 -3.58 -10.09
N ILE A 272 16.40 -3.85 -11.36
CA ILE A 272 17.34 -4.50 -12.30
C ILE A 272 18.59 -3.63 -12.48
N LEU A 273 18.41 -2.33 -12.76
CA LEU A 273 19.55 -1.41 -12.93
C LEU A 273 20.41 -1.33 -11.67
N ALA A 274 19.78 -1.19 -10.50
CA ALA A 274 20.48 -1.18 -9.21
C ALA A 274 21.22 -2.51 -8.95
N SER A 275 20.62 -3.64 -9.30
CA SER A 275 21.25 -4.97 -9.18
C SER A 275 22.50 -5.08 -10.05
N VAL A 276 22.44 -4.60 -11.30
CA VAL A 276 23.57 -4.57 -12.22
C VAL A 276 24.69 -3.68 -11.66
N LEU A 277 24.37 -2.47 -11.22
CA LEU A 277 25.35 -1.53 -10.64
C LEU A 277 26.01 -2.10 -9.38
N THR A 278 25.22 -2.69 -8.47
CA THR A 278 25.76 -3.35 -7.27
C THR A 278 26.64 -4.54 -7.62
N THR A 279 26.27 -5.34 -8.62
CA THR A 279 27.09 -6.46 -9.11
C THR A 279 28.44 -5.96 -9.63
N PHE A 280 28.46 -4.89 -10.42
CA PHE A 280 29.71 -4.27 -10.90
C PHE A 280 30.55 -3.70 -9.77
N LEU A 281 29.92 -3.07 -8.78
CA LEU A 281 30.61 -2.53 -7.60
C LEU A 281 31.26 -3.64 -6.77
N VAL A 282 30.52 -4.73 -6.52
CA VAL A 282 31.03 -5.94 -5.84
C VAL A 282 32.20 -6.52 -6.63
N TRP A 283 32.05 -6.67 -7.95
CA TRP A 283 33.11 -7.16 -8.84
C TRP A 283 34.37 -6.32 -8.75
N ALA A 284 34.26 -4.99 -8.86
CA ALA A 284 35.39 -4.07 -8.81
C ALA A 284 36.13 -4.15 -7.47
N ILE A 285 35.39 -4.17 -6.35
CA ILE A 285 35.99 -4.23 -5.01
C ILE A 285 36.67 -5.57 -4.76
N PHE A 286 36.03 -6.70 -5.09
CA PHE A 286 36.66 -8.01 -4.92
C PHE A 286 37.84 -8.24 -5.87
N SER A 287 37.80 -7.66 -7.07
CA SER A 287 38.95 -7.65 -7.99
C SER A 287 40.14 -6.87 -7.39
N ALA A 288 39.88 -5.70 -6.80
CA ALA A 288 40.92 -4.93 -6.10
C ALA A 288 41.48 -5.70 -4.89
N ILE A 289 40.63 -6.38 -4.10
CA ILE A 289 41.06 -7.21 -2.96
C ILE A 289 41.92 -8.39 -3.43
N ALA A 290 41.57 -9.02 -4.56
CA ALA A 290 42.36 -10.10 -5.13
C ALA A 290 43.77 -9.65 -5.52
N ASN A 291 43.90 -8.45 -6.09
CA ASN A 291 45.20 -7.89 -6.49
C ASN A 291 46.03 -7.44 -5.28
N GLU A 292 45.43 -6.78 -4.28
CA GLU A 292 46.14 -6.34 -3.08
C GLU A 292 46.66 -7.50 -2.23
N ARG A 293 45.93 -8.62 -2.21
CA ARG A 293 46.27 -9.82 -1.43
C ARG A 293 46.99 -10.90 -2.24
N SER A 294 47.39 -10.59 -3.47
CA SER A 294 48.09 -11.53 -4.35
C SER A 294 49.37 -12.07 -3.70
N LYS A 295 50.18 -11.22 -3.05
CA LYS A 295 51.39 -11.61 -2.32
C LYS A 295 51.07 -12.56 -1.16
N GLU A 296 50.04 -12.27 -0.35
CA GLU A 296 49.59 -13.16 0.74
C GLU A 296 49.16 -14.53 0.19
N ILE A 297 48.43 -14.54 -0.92
CA ILE A 297 47.99 -15.75 -1.63
C ILE A 297 49.19 -16.55 -2.14
N GLY A 298 50.19 -15.88 -2.73
CA GLY A 298 51.43 -16.50 -3.21
C GLY A 298 52.21 -17.19 -2.07
N ILE A 299 52.34 -16.53 -0.92
CA ILE A 299 53.00 -17.10 0.27
C ILE A 299 52.21 -18.30 0.80
N MET A 300 50.89 -18.20 0.92
CA MET A 300 50.04 -19.32 1.35
C MET A 300 50.19 -20.53 0.41
N ARG A 301 50.22 -20.30 -0.92
CA ARG A 301 50.42 -21.35 -1.91
C ARG A 301 51.82 -21.96 -1.84
N ALA A 302 52.87 -21.16 -1.60
CA ALA A 302 54.24 -21.63 -1.43
C ALA A 302 54.41 -22.51 -0.18
N LEU A 303 53.63 -22.24 0.88
CA LEU A 303 53.56 -23.06 2.10
C LEU A 303 52.68 -24.32 1.95
N GLY A 304 52.13 -24.59 0.75
CA GLY A 304 51.35 -25.79 0.45
C GLY A 304 49.83 -25.65 0.62
N ALA A 305 49.29 -24.44 0.76
CA ALA A 305 47.84 -24.25 0.80
C ALA A 305 47.20 -24.60 -0.56
N LYS A 306 46.17 -25.46 -0.52
CA LYS A 306 45.36 -25.80 -1.72
C LYS A 306 44.53 -24.59 -2.17
N GLU A 307 44.34 -24.45 -3.49
CA GLU A 307 43.50 -23.40 -4.09
C GLU A 307 42.08 -23.37 -3.51
N ILE A 308 41.54 -24.54 -3.18
CA ILE A 308 40.20 -24.66 -2.59
C ILE A 308 40.08 -23.99 -1.20
N HIS A 309 41.16 -23.93 -0.42
CA HIS A 309 41.15 -23.26 0.88
C HIS A 309 41.06 -21.73 0.71
N ILE A 310 41.75 -21.19 -0.30
CA ILE A 310 41.73 -19.76 -0.61
C ILE A 310 40.35 -19.37 -1.15
N VAL A 311 39.79 -20.16 -2.05
CA VAL A 311 38.43 -19.96 -2.59
C VAL A 311 37.38 -20.00 -1.49
N LYS A 312 37.44 -20.98 -0.58
CA LYS A 312 36.52 -21.09 0.56
C LYS A 312 36.60 -19.88 1.48
N LEU A 313 37.80 -19.35 1.74
CA LEU A 313 37.99 -18.16 2.56
C LEU A 313 37.30 -16.94 1.93
N TYR A 314 37.54 -16.70 0.63
CA TYR A 314 36.92 -15.58 -0.09
C TYR A 314 35.39 -15.73 -0.20
N LEU A 315 34.90 -16.95 -0.47
CA LEU A 315 33.47 -17.21 -0.55
C LEU A 315 32.78 -16.97 0.81
N LEU A 316 33.44 -17.33 1.93
CA LEU A 316 32.94 -16.98 3.27
C LEU A 316 32.93 -15.47 3.51
N GLU A 317 33.96 -14.72 3.08
CA GLU A 317 33.96 -13.25 3.19
C GLU A 317 32.79 -12.64 2.42
N VAL A 318 32.55 -13.09 1.18
CA VAL A 318 31.42 -12.66 0.34
C VAL A 318 30.07 -13.01 0.98
N LEU A 319 29.93 -14.23 1.50
CA LEU A 319 28.68 -14.70 2.09
C LEU A 319 28.35 -13.91 3.36
N VAL A 320 29.34 -13.67 4.23
CA VAL A 320 29.17 -12.85 5.44
C VAL A 320 28.79 -11.41 5.07
N LEU A 321 29.47 -10.80 4.09
CA LEU A 321 29.15 -9.45 3.62
C LEU A 321 27.75 -9.36 3.01
N GLY A 322 27.39 -10.32 2.15
CA GLY A 322 26.09 -10.42 1.53
C GLY A 322 24.98 -10.59 2.56
N LEU A 323 25.19 -11.43 3.58
CA LEU A 323 24.23 -11.62 4.67
C LEU A 323 24.08 -10.35 5.51
N LEU A 324 25.18 -9.73 5.93
CA LEU A 324 25.12 -8.50 6.72
C LEU A 324 24.43 -7.37 5.95
N GLY A 325 24.79 -7.17 4.69
CA GLY A 325 24.13 -6.19 3.81
C GLY A 325 22.65 -6.50 3.64
N SER A 326 22.29 -7.76 3.40
CA SER A 326 20.90 -8.13 3.19
C SER A 326 20.06 -8.03 4.45
N ILE A 327 20.59 -8.41 5.62
CA ILE A 327 19.92 -8.23 6.92
C ILE A 327 19.66 -6.74 7.17
N LEU A 328 20.67 -5.89 6.99
CA LEU A 328 20.52 -4.45 7.15
C LEU A 328 19.53 -3.86 6.13
N GLY A 329 19.56 -4.36 4.89
CA GLY A 329 18.61 -3.95 3.85
C GLY A 329 17.17 -4.38 4.14
N VAL A 330 16.96 -5.58 4.71
CA VAL A 330 15.66 -6.03 5.18
C VAL A 330 15.16 -5.12 6.30
N LEU A 331 15.98 -4.86 7.31
CA LEU A 331 15.61 -3.97 8.41
C LEU A 331 15.32 -2.55 7.93
N ALA A 332 16.16 -1.98 7.07
CA ALA A 332 15.95 -0.66 6.51
C ALA A 332 14.72 -0.59 5.59
N GLY A 333 14.51 -1.58 4.73
CA GLY A 333 13.39 -1.64 3.78
C GLY A 333 12.05 -1.81 4.48
N THR A 334 12.00 -2.69 5.49
CA THR A 334 10.79 -2.86 6.33
C THR A 334 10.51 -1.60 7.15
N TYR A 335 11.54 -0.99 7.76
CA TYR A 335 11.41 0.26 8.51
C TYR A 335 10.92 1.40 7.61
N LEU A 336 11.49 1.56 6.42
CA LEU A 336 11.08 2.59 5.47
C LEU A 336 9.64 2.38 5.00
N SER A 337 9.25 1.12 4.75
CA SER A 337 7.87 0.77 4.40
C SER A 337 6.88 1.12 5.52
N ALA A 338 7.26 0.84 6.77
CA ALA A 338 6.45 1.17 7.95
C ALA A 338 6.36 2.68 8.19
N LEU A 339 7.46 3.42 7.99
CA LEU A 339 7.50 4.87 8.11
C LEU A 339 6.59 5.56 7.08
N LEU A 340 6.68 5.14 5.81
CA LEU A 340 5.83 5.66 4.74
C LEU A 340 4.36 5.35 4.96
N ALA A 341 4.05 4.15 5.49
CA ALA A 341 2.70 3.83 5.91
C ALA A 341 2.23 4.74 7.06
N GLY A 342 3.08 5.04 8.05
CA GLY A 342 2.72 5.93 9.17
C GLY A 342 2.57 7.40 8.79
N SER A 343 3.33 7.90 7.82
CA SER A 343 3.36 9.33 7.46
C SER A 343 2.30 9.78 6.45
N PHE A 344 1.80 8.88 5.60
CA PHE A 344 0.72 9.23 4.66
C PHE A 344 -0.62 8.73 5.22
N SER A 345 -1.58 9.64 5.43
CA SER A 345 -2.93 9.28 5.91
C SER A 345 -3.64 8.26 5.01
N LEU A 346 -3.43 8.35 3.69
CA LEU A 346 -3.90 7.38 2.69
C LEU A 346 -3.21 6.01 2.81
N LEU A 347 -2.01 5.96 3.40
CA LEU A 347 -1.19 4.75 3.58
C LEU A 347 -1.17 4.27 5.04
N LYS A 348 -1.88 4.92 5.98
CA LYS A 348 -1.94 4.53 7.40
C LYS A 348 -2.42 3.07 7.59
N ASN A 349 -3.19 2.57 6.63
CA ASN A 349 -3.68 1.20 6.56
C ASN A 349 -2.77 0.21 5.79
N ILE A 350 -1.68 0.68 5.17
CA ILE A 350 -0.68 -0.15 4.48
C ILE A 350 0.16 -0.97 5.47
N SER A 351 0.39 -0.45 6.67
CA SER A 351 1.20 -1.13 7.71
C SER A 351 0.43 -2.26 8.40
N ALA A 352 -0.86 -2.06 8.67
CA ALA A 352 -1.70 -3.03 9.39
C ALA A 352 -2.19 -4.20 8.50
N GLY A 353 -1.95 -4.14 7.18
CA GLY A 353 -2.52 -5.06 6.21
C GLY A 353 -1.75 -6.36 5.97
N LEU A 354 -0.42 -6.34 6.17
CA LEU A 354 0.46 -7.48 5.91
C LEU A 354 0.44 -8.45 7.10
N THR A 355 0.05 -9.70 6.83
CA THR A 355 0.16 -10.76 7.84
C THR A 355 1.63 -10.99 8.19
N GLY A 356 1.94 -11.34 9.45
CA GLY A 356 3.33 -11.60 9.86
C GLY A 356 4.04 -12.65 8.96
N ILE A 357 3.27 -13.59 8.40
CA ILE A 357 3.76 -14.60 7.46
C ILE A 357 4.22 -13.98 6.13
N GLN A 358 3.49 -13.00 5.59
CA GLN A 358 3.88 -12.30 4.37
C GLN A 358 5.16 -11.49 4.57
N GLN A 359 5.31 -10.84 5.72
CA GLN A 359 6.51 -10.08 6.05
C GLN A 359 7.75 -10.99 6.13
N ILE A 360 7.62 -12.16 6.75
CA ILE A 360 8.70 -13.15 6.84
C ILE A 360 9.09 -13.67 5.45
N THR A 361 8.09 -13.97 4.60
CA THR A 361 8.33 -14.44 3.23
C THR A 361 9.10 -13.40 2.41
N ILE A 362 8.68 -12.12 2.46
CA ILE A 362 9.35 -11.02 1.74
C ILE A 362 10.78 -10.82 2.27
N ALA A 363 10.98 -10.88 3.59
CA ALA A 363 12.29 -10.78 4.20
C ALA A 363 13.24 -11.90 3.75
N LEU A 364 12.75 -13.15 3.71
CA LEU A 364 13.53 -14.30 3.22
C LEU A 364 13.90 -14.15 1.75
N VAL A 365 12.96 -13.75 0.90
CA VAL A 365 13.21 -13.51 -0.53
C VAL A 365 14.26 -12.41 -0.71
N GLY A 366 14.14 -11.29 0.00
CA GLY A 366 15.12 -10.21 -0.05
C GLY A 366 16.51 -10.64 0.42
N LEU A 367 16.59 -11.47 1.48
CA LEU A 367 17.84 -12.03 1.98
C LEU A 367 18.52 -12.94 0.96
N VAL A 368 17.75 -13.84 0.33
CA VAL A 368 18.26 -14.75 -0.70
C VAL A 368 18.71 -13.98 -1.95
N ILE A 369 17.94 -13.02 -2.42
CA ILE A 369 18.29 -12.23 -3.61
C ILE A 369 19.53 -11.36 -3.34
N GLY A 370 19.58 -10.65 -2.22
CA GLY A 370 20.71 -9.79 -1.87
C GLY A 370 22.02 -10.56 -1.72
N THR A 371 21.98 -11.71 -1.04
CA THR A 371 23.13 -12.61 -0.92
C THR A 371 23.53 -13.20 -2.27
N ALA A 372 22.58 -13.63 -3.09
CA ALA A 372 22.85 -14.16 -4.42
C ALA A 372 23.57 -13.14 -5.31
N ILE A 373 23.12 -11.87 -5.33
CA ILE A 373 23.73 -10.79 -6.11
C ILE A 373 25.17 -10.51 -5.65
N CYS A 374 25.43 -10.59 -4.34
CA CYS A 374 26.79 -10.46 -3.81
C CYS A 374 27.69 -11.61 -4.28
N VAL A 375 27.18 -12.85 -4.24
CA VAL A 375 27.91 -14.05 -4.68
C VAL A 375 28.19 -14.01 -6.19
N THR A 376 27.23 -13.61 -7.01
CA THR A 376 27.40 -13.53 -8.47
C THR A 376 28.46 -12.49 -8.85
N GLY A 377 28.46 -11.31 -8.22
CA GLY A 377 29.47 -10.28 -8.44
C GLY A 377 30.90 -10.73 -8.07
N ALA A 378 31.04 -11.54 -7.02
CA ALA A 378 32.32 -12.07 -6.58
C ALA A 378 32.80 -13.31 -7.37
N MET A 379 31.94 -13.92 -8.19
CA MET A 379 32.25 -15.19 -8.84
C MET A 379 33.41 -15.09 -9.84
N MET A 380 33.47 -13.99 -10.62
CA MET A 380 34.58 -13.75 -11.56
C MET A 380 35.94 -13.53 -10.85
N PRO A 381 36.09 -12.64 -9.85
CA PRO A 381 37.37 -12.44 -9.17
C PRO A 381 37.81 -13.69 -8.40
N ILE A 382 36.89 -14.46 -7.82
CA ILE A 382 37.21 -15.76 -7.20
C ILE A 382 37.80 -16.73 -8.23
N ASN A 383 37.22 -16.81 -9.43
CA ASN A 383 37.76 -17.66 -10.50
C ASN A 383 39.10 -17.16 -11.04
N ARG A 384 39.35 -15.84 -11.02
CA ARG A 384 40.66 -15.28 -11.37
C ARG A 384 41.75 -15.69 -10.37
N ILE A 385 41.44 -15.68 -9.07
CA ILE A 385 42.38 -16.12 -8.01
C ILE A 385 42.81 -17.59 -8.19
N LYS A 386 41.87 -18.47 -8.57
CA LYS A 386 42.20 -19.88 -8.85
C LYS A 386 43.29 -20.03 -9.90
N LYS A 387 43.29 -19.17 -10.93
CA LYS A 387 44.18 -19.25 -12.07
C LYS A 387 45.51 -18.49 -11.90
N MET A 388 45.74 -17.81 -10.77
CA MET A 388 46.99 -17.04 -10.57
C MET A 388 48.15 -17.95 -10.19
N GLU A 389 49.19 -18.02 -11.04
CA GLU A 389 50.39 -18.81 -10.78
C GLU A 389 51.28 -18.17 -9.69
N PRO A 390 51.71 -18.92 -8.66
CA PRO A 390 52.52 -18.38 -7.55
C PRO A 390 53.85 -17.76 -7.98
N LEU A 391 54.45 -18.31 -9.05
CA LEU A 391 55.77 -17.91 -9.55
C LEU A 391 55.78 -16.52 -10.19
N LEU A 392 54.67 -16.12 -10.82
CA LEU A 392 54.57 -14.80 -11.46
C LEU A 392 54.37 -13.69 -10.42
N VAL A 393 53.61 -13.96 -9.36
CA VAL A 393 53.27 -12.97 -8.32
C VAL A 393 54.47 -12.60 -7.45
N ILE A 394 55.42 -13.53 -7.25
CA ILE A 394 56.64 -13.29 -6.44
C ILE A 394 57.75 -12.61 -7.28
N LYS A 395 57.67 -12.69 -8.61
CA LYS A 395 58.71 -12.23 -9.55
C LYS A 395 58.40 -10.88 -10.21
N GLU A 396 57.25 -10.26 -9.92
CA GLU A 396 56.87 -8.92 -10.40
C GLU A 396 57.56 -7.76 -9.64
N GLU A 397 58.50 -8.07 -8.74
CA GLU A 397 59.57 -7.20 -8.21
C GLU A 397 60.90 -7.96 -8.31
#